data_AF-A0A5C2S0M9-F1
#
_entry.id   AF-A0A5C2S0M9-F1
#
_cell.length_a   1.000
_cell.length_b   1.000
_cell.length_c   1.000
_cell.angle_alpha   90.00
_cell.angle_beta   90.00
_cell.angle_gamma   90.00
#
_symmetry.space_group_name_H-M   'P 1'
#
loop_
_entity.id
_entity.type
_entity.pdbx_description
1 polymer ?
#
loop_
_entity_poly.entity_id
_entity_poly.type
_entity_poly.pdbx_seq_one_letter_code
_entity_poly.pdbx_strand_id
1 'polypeptide(L)'
;AAPYSLNHGRCGHAFCGTCLLKWLFAAFSREFRHWMEQLRCPLCHAVLPSIPRSTPREISTFPFVPNRSTEEVIKSYITVLKNIADNHGPNQGTEEVCGEVKEWAEGKPSRIDWERREYYGRTWMEELFERWPLLQADGFIFRKSLVEIRL
;
A
#
# COMPACT_ATOMS: atom_id res chain seq x y z
N ALA A 1 1.50 -6.61 -3.47
CA ALA A 1 1.25 -5.48 -2.54
C ALA A 1 2.37 -4.43 -2.64
N ALA A 2 2.15 -3.30 -3.32
CA ALA A 2 3.22 -2.33 -3.66
C ALA A 2 3.73 -1.56 -2.42
N PRO A 3 5.04 -1.50 -2.13
CA PRO A 3 5.56 -0.90 -0.89
C PRO A 3 5.85 0.61 -1.02
N TYR A 4 5.49 1.35 0.02
CA TYR A 4 5.68 2.79 0.15
C TYR A 4 6.19 3.13 1.54
N SER A 5 7.01 4.18 1.63
CA SER A 5 7.52 4.72 2.89
C SER A 5 6.88 6.09 3.19
N LEU A 6 6.89 6.46 4.48
CA LEU A 6 6.41 7.76 4.93
C LEU A 6 7.44 8.85 4.58
N ASN A 7 7.03 9.80 3.75
CA ASN A 7 7.84 10.98 3.45
C ASN A 7 7.98 11.84 4.72
N HIS A 8 9.17 12.39 4.97
CA HIS A 8 9.47 13.25 6.13
C HIS A 8 9.32 12.64 7.53
N GLY A 9 8.90 11.38 7.68
CA GLY A 9 8.78 10.72 8.99
C GLY A 9 10.12 10.44 9.68
N ARG A 10 11.26 10.58 8.98
CA ARG A 10 12.63 10.27 9.45
C ARG A 10 12.79 8.88 10.09
N CYS A 11 11.87 7.94 9.81
CA CYS A 11 11.81 6.64 10.46
C CYS A 11 12.10 5.46 9.53
N GLY A 12 12.17 5.65 8.21
CA GLY A 12 12.49 4.61 7.24
C GLY A 12 11.45 3.49 7.04
N HIS A 13 10.46 3.37 7.94
CA HIS A 13 9.42 2.35 7.85
C HIS A 13 8.68 2.34 6.51
N ALA A 14 8.39 1.14 6.02
CA ALA A 14 7.68 0.87 4.78
C ALA A 14 6.43 0.03 5.05
N PHE A 15 5.42 0.24 4.22
CA PHE A 15 4.11 -0.38 4.33
C PHE A 15 3.56 -0.70 2.95
N CYS A 16 2.56 -1.56 2.89
CA CYS A 16 1.83 -1.78 1.65
C CYS A 16 1.00 -0.53 1.27
N GLY A 17 0.88 -0.22 -0.02
CA GLY A 17 0.20 0.98 -0.50
C GLY A 17 -1.27 1.02 -0.07
N THR A 18 -1.98 -0.11 -0.15
CA THR A 18 -3.36 -0.21 0.33
C THR A 18 -3.48 0.03 1.83
N CYS A 19 -2.51 -0.45 2.62
CA CYS A 19 -2.42 -0.25 4.06
C CYS A 19 -2.30 1.24 4.40
N LEU A 20 -1.40 1.95 3.71
CA LEU A 20 -1.21 3.40 3.90
C LEU A 20 -2.41 4.21 3.43
N LEU A 21 -3.08 3.83 2.35
CA LEU A 21 -4.29 4.50 1.90
C LEU A 21 -5.40 4.36 2.94
N LYS A 22 -5.65 3.15 3.46
CA LYS A 22 -6.61 2.93 4.55
C LYS A 22 -6.27 3.75 5.78
N TRP A 23 -5.02 3.68 6.23
CA TRP A 23 -4.54 4.42 7.40
C TRP A 23 -4.68 5.93 7.21
N LEU A 24 -4.27 6.47 6.06
CA LEU A 24 -4.41 7.87 5.73
C LEU A 24 -5.87 8.26 5.82
N PHE A 25 -6.74 7.66 5.00
CA PHE A 25 -8.13 8.08 4.91
C PHE A 25 -8.94 7.81 6.18
N ALA A 26 -8.55 6.88 7.04
CA ALA A 26 -9.13 6.74 8.37
C ALA A 26 -9.03 8.05 9.17
N ALA A 27 -7.92 8.79 9.04
CA ALA A 27 -7.70 10.08 9.71
C ALA A 27 -8.41 11.29 9.06
N PHE A 28 -9.02 11.13 7.87
CA PHE A 28 -9.78 12.20 7.21
C PHE A 28 -11.22 12.25 7.73
N SER A 29 -11.67 13.37 8.28
CA SER A 29 -13.09 13.51 8.64
C SER A 29 -13.94 13.89 7.44
N ARG A 30 -15.02 13.11 7.22
CA ARG A 30 -16.05 13.44 6.22
C ARG A 30 -16.87 14.66 6.65
N GLU A 31 -17.16 14.79 7.94
CA GLU A 31 -17.95 15.87 8.53
C GLU A 31 -17.18 17.20 8.47
N PHE A 32 -15.95 17.21 8.97
CA PHE A 32 -15.15 18.42 9.06
C PHE A 32 -14.34 18.72 7.80
N ARG A 33 -14.33 17.81 6.82
CA ARG A 33 -13.65 17.97 5.53
C ARG A 33 -12.14 18.25 5.67
N HIS A 34 -11.52 17.76 6.74
CA HIS A 34 -10.08 17.89 6.99
C HIS A 34 -9.52 16.72 7.83
N TRP A 35 -8.19 16.64 7.91
CA TRP A 35 -7.47 15.74 8.81
C TRP A 35 -7.70 16.14 10.27
N MET A 36 -8.20 15.24 11.11
CA MET A 36 -8.54 15.56 12.50
C MET A 36 -7.31 15.68 13.39
N GLU A 37 -6.26 14.93 13.09
CA GLU A 37 -5.03 14.87 13.86
C GLU A 37 -3.81 14.92 12.95
N GLN A 38 -2.66 15.28 13.54
CA GLN A 38 -1.39 15.17 12.86
C GLN A 38 -1.05 13.70 12.65
N LEU A 39 -0.74 13.34 11.41
CA LEU A 39 -0.40 11.96 11.06
C LEU A 39 0.90 11.53 11.75
N ARG A 40 0.91 10.28 12.23
CA ARG A 40 2.05 9.65 12.90
C ARG A 40 2.33 8.28 12.32
N CYS A 41 3.60 7.91 12.19
CA CYS A 41 3.98 6.58 11.73
C CYS A 41 3.30 5.49 12.58
N PRO A 42 2.60 4.52 11.96
CA PRO A 42 1.93 3.44 12.70
C PRO A 42 2.85 2.56 13.56
N LEU A 43 4.14 2.50 13.24
CA LEU A 43 5.09 1.62 13.93
C LEU A 43 5.88 2.31 15.04
N CYS A 44 6.24 3.58 14.86
CA CYS A 44 7.16 4.28 15.77
C CYS A 44 6.65 5.65 16.23
N HIS A 45 5.43 6.03 15.83
CA HIS A 45 4.79 7.30 16.18
C HIS A 45 5.53 8.58 15.77
N ALA A 46 6.57 8.45 14.93
CA ALA A 46 7.24 9.59 14.33
C ALA A 46 6.24 10.49 13.62
N VAL A 47 6.33 11.79 13.89
CA VAL A 47 5.39 12.81 13.44
C VAL A 47 5.61 13.13 11.97
N LEU A 48 4.54 13.15 11.17
CA LEU A 48 4.58 13.62 9.79
C LEU A 48 4.24 15.12 9.71
N PRO A 49 4.75 15.83 8.69
CA PRO A 49 4.31 17.18 8.39
C PRO A 49 2.80 17.26 8.18
N SER A 50 2.21 18.39 8.58
CA SER A 50 0.80 18.67 8.33
C SER A 50 0.53 18.78 6.83
N ILE A 51 -0.54 18.15 6.37
CA ILE A 51 -0.99 18.25 4.98
C ILE A 51 -1.64 19.64 4.76
N PRO A 52 -1.14 20.48 3.83
CA PRO A 52 -1.72 21.80 3.60
C PRO A 52 -3.16 21.72 3.09
N ARG A 53 -4.01 22.63 3.59
CA ARG A 53 -5.42 22.71 3.17
C ARG A 53 -5.59 23.42 1.83
N SER A 54 -4.77 24.44 1.59
CA SER A 54 -4.81 25.25 0.37
C SER A 54 -4.31 24.48 -0.84
N THR A 55 -4.98 24.68 -1.96
CA THR A 55 -4.52 24.24 -3.28
C THR A 55 -4.12 25.46 -4.13
N PRO A 56 -3.14 25.35 -5.03
CA PRO A 56 -2.37 24.12 -5.33
C PRO A 56 -1.41 23.74 -4.19
N ARG A 57 -1.39 22.45 -3.83
CA ARG A 57 -0.38 21.89 -2.91
C ARG A 57 0.92 21.64 -3.66
N GLU A 58 2.05 21.93 -3.01
CA GLU A 58 3.34 21.48 -3.52
C GLU A 58 3.44 19.96 -3.46
N ILE A 59 4.03 19.35 -4.50
CA ILE A 59 4.21 17.89 -4.55
C ILE A 59 5.13 17.37 -3.44
N SER A 60 6.05 18.22 -2.97
CA SER A 60 6.92 17.98 -1.81
C SER A 60 6.13 17.64 -0.55
N THR A 61 4.88 18.08 -0.43
CA THR A 61 4.02 17.82 0.74
C THR A 61 3.30 16.48 0.70
N PHE A 62 3.46 15.71 -0.38
CA PHE A 62 2.87 14.38 -0.50
C PHE A 62 3.50 13.42 0.55
N PRO A 63 2.69 12.74 1.38
CA PRO A 63 3.19 12.05 2.58
C PRO A 63 3.85 10.70 2.31
N PHE A 64 3.94 10.25 1.05
CA PHE A 64 4.45 8.92 0.70
C PHE A 64 5.51 8.97 -0.39
N VAL A 65 6.43 8.00 -0.36
CA VAL A 65 7.42 7.79 -1.43
C VAL A 65 7.45 6.30 -1.77
N PRO A 66 7.43 5.90 -3.05
CA PRO A 66 7.62 4.50 -3.43
C PRO A 66 8.92 3.93 -2.87
N ASN A 67 8.89 2.73 -2.32
CA ASN A 67 10.09 2.08 -1.78
C ASN A 67 10.56 0.96 -2.73
N ARG A 68 11.27 1.36 -3.80
CA ARG A 68 11.72 0.46 -4.86
C ARG A 68 12.65 -0.64 -4.37
N SER A 69 13.53 -0.35 -3.42
CA SER A 69 14.43 -1.36 -2.86
C SER A 69 13.65 -2.47 -2.14
N THR A 70 12.66 -2.10 -1.32
CA THR A 70 11.75 -3.07 -0.68
C THR A 70 10.93 -3.83 -1.72
N GLU A 71 10.50 -3.15 -2.78
CA GLU A 71 9.71 -3.76 -3.86
C GLU A 71 10.48 -4.88 -4.56
N GLU A 72 11.73 -4.64 -4.95
CA GLU A 72 12.55 -5.64 -5.64
C GLU A 72 12.84 -6.86 -4.76
N VAL A 73 13.13 -6.64 -3.47
CA VAL A 73 13.33 -7.72 -2.51
C VAL A 73 12.07 -8.56 -2.36
N ILE A 74 10.90 -7.94 -2.15
CA ILE A 74 9.62 -8.65 -2.06
C ILE A 74 9.36 -9.45 -3.34
N LYS A 75 9.53 -8.84 -4.53
CA LYS A 75 9.32 -9.53 -5.81
C LYS A 75 10.23 -10.74 -5.96
N SER A 76 11.50 -10.67 -5.55
CA SER A 76 12.40 -11.82 -5.61
C SER A 76 11.90 -13.00 -4.75
N TYR A 77 11.44 -12.74 -3.53
CA TYR A 77 10.90 -13.78 -2.65
C TYR A 77 9.59 -14.35 -3.19
N ILE A 78 8.71 -13.51 -3.72
CA ILE A 78 7.45 -13.95 -4.33
C ILE A 78 7.70 -14.83 -5.56
N THR A 79 8.70 -14.50 -6.38
CA THR A 79 9.11 -15.35 -7.52
C THR A 79 9.56 -16.72 -7.05
N VAL A 80 10.35 -16.81 -5.98
CA VAL A 80 10.75 -18.10 -5.39
C VAL A 80 9.53 -18.88 -4.90
N LEU A 81 8.61 -18.24 -4.16
CA LEU A 81 7.38 -18.88 -3.67
C LEU A 81 6.52 -19.42 -4.82
N LYS A 82 6.30 -18.61 -5.86
CA LYS A 82 5.54 -19.02 -7.06
C LYS A 82 6.19 -20.21 -7.75
N ASN A 83 7.50 -20.16 -7.96
CA ASN A 83 8.23 -21.25 -8.61
C ASN A 83 8.15 -22.56 -7.82
N ILE A 84 8.29 -22.52 -6.49
CA ILE A 84 8.13 -23.72 -5.66
C ILE A 84 6.69 -24.22 -5.74
N ALA A 85 5.71 -23.33 -5.54
CA ALA A 85 4.30 -23.70 -5.54
C ALA A 85 3.81 -24.30 -6.86
N ASP A 86 4.26 -23.75 -8.00
CA ASP A 86 3.84 -24.16 -9.33
C ASP A 86 4.54 -25.47 -9.79
N ASN A 87 5.79 -25.71 -9.37
CA ASN A 87 6.56 -26.88 -9.82
C ASN A 87 6.37 -28.14 -8.94
N HIS A 88 5.88 -28.00 -7.70
CA HIS A 88 5.56 -29.15 -6.85
C HIS A 88 4.19 -29.77 -7.18
N GLY A 89 4.12 -30.38 -8.37
CA GLY A 89 3.03 -31.28 -8.74
C GLY A 89 3.10 -32.64 -8.02
N PRO A 90 2.04 -33.46 -8.04
CA PRO A 90 1.93 -34.70 -7.27
C PRO A 90 2.98 -35.79 -7.56
N ASN A 91 3.85 -35.59 -8.57
CA ASN A 91 4.77 -36.60 -9.10
C ASN A 91 6.27 -36.29 -8.92
N GLN A 92 6.66 -35.25 -8.16
CA GLN A 92 8.07 -34.97 -7.87
C GLN A 92 8.41 -35.27 -6.39
N GLY A 93 9.52 -35.98 -6.19
CA GLY A 93 9.80 -36.78 -5.00
C GLY A 93 9.89 -36.07 -3.65
N THR A 94 9.38 -36.78 -2.65
CA THR A 94 9.79 -36.92 -1.24
C THR A 94 9.93 -35.72 -0.30
N GLU A 95 9.98 -34.47 -0.74
CA GLU A 95 9.86 -33.32 0.18
C GLU A 95 8.48 -32.69 0.09
N GLU A 96 7.68 -32.92 1.12
CA GLU A 96 6.37 -32.32 1.26
C GLU A 96 6.51 -30.80 1.41
N VAL A 97 6.15 -30.07 0.37
CA VAL A 97 6.07 -28.60 0.45
C VAL A 97 4.99 -28.21 1.45
N CYS A 98 5.36 -27.29 2.35
CA CYS A 98 4.46 -26.71 3.33
C CYS A 98 3.15 -26.22 2.67
N GLY A 99 2.02 -26.51 3.31
CA GLY A 99 0.69 -26.10 2.83
C GLY A 99 0.59 -24.61 2.52
N GLU A 100 1.28 -23.76 3.27
CA GLU A 100 1.31 -22.30 3.05
C GLU A 100 1.91 -21.92 1.69
N VAL A 101 2.95 -22.63 1.25
CA VAL A 101 3.59 -22.39 -0.05
C VAL A 101 2.67 -22.86 -1.19
N LYS A 102 1.92 -23.95 -1.01
CA LYS A 102 0.95 -24.43 -2.01
C LYS A 102 -0.14 -23.39 -2.32
N GLU A 103 -0.49 -22.53 -1.36
CA GLU A 103 -1.44 -21.42 -1.58
C GLU A 103 -0.90 -20.29 -2.46
N TRP A 104 0.38 -20.33 -2.83
CA TRP A 104 1.00 -19.40 -3.79
C TRP A 104 1.00 -19.89 -5.23
N ALA A 105 0.47 -21.09 -5.51
CA ALA A 105 0.38 -21.62 -6.86
C ALA A 105 -0.58 -20.78 -7.73
N GLU A 106 -0.50 -20.94 -9.05
CA GLU A 106 -1.37 -20.25 -9.98
C GLU A 106 -2.87 -20.43 -9.64
N GLY A 107 -3.61 -19.32 -9.65
CA GLY A 107 -5.04 -19.29 -9.32
C GLY A 107 -5.38 -19.50 -7.84
N LYS A 108 -4.39 -19.66 -6.96
CA LYS A 108 -4.64 -19.85 -5.52
C LYS A 108 -4.88 -18.52 -4.78
N PRO A 109 -5.66 -18.56 -3.68
CA PRO A 109 -6.07 -17.36 -2.95
C PRO A 109 -4.94 -16.40 -2.54
N SER A 110 -3.83 -16.89 -2.01
CA SER A 110 -2.74 -16.00 -1.53
C SER A 110 -2.08 -15.24 -2.67
N ARG A 111 -1.85 -15.91 -3.81
CA ARG A 111 -1.32 -15.26 -5.02
C ARG A 111 -2.28 -14.21 -5.57
N ILE A 112 -3.56 -14.56 -5.72
CA ILE A 112 -4.61 -13.63 -6.21
C ILE A 112 -4.71 -12.41 -5.29
N ASP A 113 -4.76 -12.60 -3.97
CA ASP A 113 -4.85 -11.49 -3.02
C ASP A 113 -3.62 -10.58 -3.07
N TRP A 114 -2.42 -11.15 -3.14
CA TRP A 114 -1.19 -10.36 -3.22
C TRP A 114 -1.12 -9.51 -4.50
N GLU A 115 -1.47 -10.10 -5.64
CA GLU A 115 -1.51 -9.43 -6.96
C GLU A 115 -2.54 -8.30 -6.96
N ARG A 116 -3.74 -8.58 -6.42
CA ARG A 116 -4.80 -7.58 -6.24
C ARG A 116 -4.34 -6.40 -5.37
N ARG A 117 -3.74 -6.68 -4.21
CA ARG A 117 -3.20 -5.63 -3.32
C ARG A 117 -2.03 -4.89 -3.95
N GLU A 118 -1.25 -5.54 -4.82
CA GLU A 118 -0.20 -4.89 -5.59
C GLU A 118 -0.79 -3.85 -6.54
N TYR A 119 -1.72 -4.31 -7.38
CA TYR A 119 -2.38 -3.50 -8.38
C TYR A 119 -3.05 -2.29 -7.76
N TYR A 120 -3.97 -2.49 -6.82
CA TYR A 120 -4.68 -1.37 -6.20
C TYR A 120 -3.74 -0.46 -5.39
N GLY A 121 -2.76 -1.03 -4.69
CA GLY A 121 -1.80 -0.26 -3.92
C GLY A 121 -0.96 0.67 -4.79
N ARG A 122 -0.56 0.21 -5.99
CA ARG A 122 0.19 1.03 -6.95
C ARG A 122 -0.70 2.06 -7.62
N THR A 123 -1.76 1.62 -8.30
CA THR A 123 -2.63 2.48 -9.10
C THR A 123 -3.23 3.61 -8.25
N TRP A 124 -3.70 3.32 -7.04
CA TRP A 124 -4.37 4.35 -6.24
C TRP A 124 -3.40 5.32 -5.58
N MET A 125 -2.17 4.88 -5.27
CA MET A 125 -1.12 5.78 -4.82
C MET A 125 -0.69 6.72 -5.93
N GLU A 126 -0.50 6.21 -7.15
CA GLU A 126 -0.16 7.01 -8.34
C GLU A 126 -1.25 8.04 -8.63
N GLU A 127 -2.52 7.61 -8.68
CA GLU A 127 -3.63 8.53 -8.91
C GLU A 127 -3.77 9.59 -7.79
N LEU A 128 -3.46 9.24 -6.54
CA LEU A 128 -3.48 10.20 -5.44
C LEU A 128 -2.34 11.21 -5.57
N PHE A 129 -1.15 10.74 -5.93
CA PHE A 129 0.03 11.57 -6.18
C PHE A 129 -0.20 12.56 -7.33
N GLU A 130 -0.66 12.08 -8.48
CA GLU A 130 -0.92 12.91 -9.67
C GLU A 130 -1.92 14.03 -9.40
N ARG A 131 -2.97 13.73 -8.62
CA ARG A 131 -4.00 14.72 -8.29
C ARG A 131 -3.65 15.55 -7.06
N TRP A 132 -2.60 15.22 -6.33
CA TRP A 132 -2.27 15.81 -5.04
C TRP A 132 -2.31 17.35 -5.01
N PRO A 133 -1.74 18.05 -6.01
CA PRO A 133 -1.73 19.51 -6.02
C PRO A 133 -3.14 20.11 -6.02
N LEU A 134 -4.09 19.50 -6.72
CA LEU A 134 -5.41 20.08 -6.99
C LEU A 134 -6.56 19.42 -6.22
N LEU A 135 -6.30 18.33 -5.50
CA LEU A 135 -7.34 17.51 -4.88
C LEU A 135 -8.09 18.24 -3.75
N GLN A 136 -9.32 18.68 -3.97
CA GLN A 136 -10.11 19.32 -2.90
C GLN A 136 -10.62 18.32 -1.86
N ALA A 137 -11.18 18.83 -0.76
CA ALA A 137 -11.79 18.03 0.30
C ALA A 137 -12.81 17.01 -0.23
N ASP A 138 -13.68 17.40 -1.16
CA ASP A 138 -14.65 16.47 -1.79
C ASP A 138 -13.95 15.33 -2.55
N GLY A 139 -12.80 15.61 -3.17
CA GLY A 139 -11.96 14.61 -3.80
C GLY A 139 -11.37 13.62 -2.79
N PHE A 140 -10.97 14.09 -1.61
CA PHE A 140 -10.54 13.22 -0.51
C PHE A 140 -11.70 12.36 0.04
N ILE A 141 -12.90 12.92 0.18
CA ILE A 141 -14.09 12.17 0.61
C ILE A 141 -14.43 11.06 -0.39
N PHE A 142 -14.45 11.40 -1.68
CA PHE A 142 -14.70 10.41 -2.73
C PHE A 142 -13.69 9.26 -2.68
N ARG A 143 -12.40 9.57 -2.56
CA ARG A 143 -11.36 8.55 -2.43
C ARG A 143 -11.47 7.73 -1.14
N LYS A 144 -11.83 8.35 -0.01
CA LYS A 144 -12.12 7.64 1.23
C LYS A 144 -13.22 6.59 1.03
N SER A 145 -14.31 6.93 0.34
CA SER A 145 -15.37 5.97 0.00
C SER A 145 -14.85 4.80 -0.84
N LEU A 146 -13.98 5.07 -1.83
CA LEU A 146 -13.40 3.99 -2.65
C LEU A 146 -12.56 3.04 -1.79
N VAL A 147 -11.73 3.58 -0.90
CA VAL A 147 -10.90 2.81 0.04
C VAL A 147 -11.74 1.94 0.97
N GLU A 148 -12.83 2.47 1.52
CA GLU A 148 -13.70 1.70 2.42
C GLU A 148 -14.48 0.58 1.69
N ILE A 149 -14.76 0.74 0.39
CA ILE A 149 -15.53 -0.23 -0.39
C ILE A 149 -14.63 -1.32 -0.99
N ARG A 150 -13.47 -0.95 -1.56
CA ARG A 150 -12.69 -1.87 -2.41
C ARG A 150 -11.44 -2.42 -1.75
N LEU A 151 -11.00 -1.87 -0.61
CA LEU A 151 -9.81 -2.33 0.10
C LEU A 151 -10.18 -2.92 1.46
#